data_AF-A0A8H8QWT0-F1
#
_entry.id   AF-A0A8H8QWT0-F1
#
_cell.length_a   1.000
_cell.length_b   1.000
_cell.length_c   1.000
_cell.angle_alpha   90.00
_cell.angle_beta   90.00
_cell.angle_gamma   90.00
#
_symmetry.space_group_name_H-M   'P 1'
#
loop_
_entity.id
_entity.type
_entity.pdbx_description
1 polymer ?
#
loop_
_entity_poly.entity_id
_entity_poly.type
_entity_poly.pdbx_seq_one_letter_code
_entity_poly.pdbx_strand_id
1 'polypeptide(L)'
;MPSPPSLTTHLLHLSPSSFTCATQTPFLRHAGRGTLPKDVLARWLAQDRLYAQAYVRFAAGWIGRVEMPVVVDGGRGLEERVISKPGATQPPSSPPATEAGGEADGGALRKEFIPNWTGDEFVVFVEKIEALVEEVWKGSREGEVDVGVLEGVWRDVLRVEEGFWPIVN
;
A
#
# COMPACT_ATOMS: atom_id res chain seq x y z
N MET A 1 -13.01 4.80 -32.73
CA MET A 1 -13.42 5.53 -31.52
C MET A 1 -12.50 5.07 -30.39
N PRO A 2 -11.95 5.96 -29.55
CA PRO A 2 -11.17 5.52 -28.39
C PRO A 2 -12.06 4.71 -27.46
N SER A 3 -11.53 3.62 -26.89
CA SER A 3 -12.23 2.84 -25.86
C SER A 3 -12.53 3.74 -24.66
N PRO A 4 -13.67 3.54 -23.96
CA PRO A 4 -13.90 4.21 -22.68
C PRO A 4 -12.75 3.90 -21.71
N PRO A 5 -12.40 4.83 -20.80
CA PRO A 5 -11.36 4.60 -19.80
C PRO A 5 -11.71 3.41 -18.90
N SER A 6 -10.69 2.71 -18.39
CA SER A 6 -10.88 1.62 -17.42
C SER A 6 -11.53 2.13 -16.12
N LEU A 7 -12.11 1.25 -15.32
CA LEU A 7 -12.72 1.62 -14.04
C LEU A 7 -11.66 2.25 -13.12
N THR A 8 -10.48 1.64 -13.01
CA THR A 8 -9.38 2.15 -12.20
C THR A 8 -8.92 3.53 -12.66
N THR A 9 -8.80 3.73 -13.98
CA THR A 9 -8.46 5.03 -14.57
C THR A 9 -9.52 6.08 -14.25
N HIS A 10 -10.81 5.71 -14.35
CA HIS A 10 -11.92 6.60 -13.99
C HIS A 10 -11.85 7.02 -12.52
N LEU A 11 -11.70 6.06 -11.60
CA LEU A 11 -11.62 6.34 -10.16
C LEU A 11 -10.43 7.23 -9.81
N LEU A 12 -9.24 6.98 -10.37
CA LEU A 12 -8.05 7.81 -10.16
C LEU A 12 -8.26 9.27 -10.57
N HIS A 13 -9.02 9.52 -11.65
CA HIS A 13 -9.30 10.86 -12.15
C HIS A 13 -10.55 11.51 -11.54
N LEU A 14 -11.34 10.75 -10.77
CA LEU A 14 -12.60 11.23 -10.18
C LEU A 14 -12.40 12.40 -9.21
N SER A 15 -11.30 12.41 -8.45
CA SER A 15 -11.05 13.43 -7.42
C SER A 15 -9.55 13.78 -7.32
N PRO A 16 -9.00 14.51 -8.31
CA PRO A 16 -7.55 14.74 -8.39
C PRO A 16 -6.97 15.51 -7.20
N SER A 17 -7.75 16.45 -6.64
CA SER A 17 -7.33 17.24 -5.46
C SER A 17 -7.22 16.36 -4.22
N SER A 18 -8.26 15.59 -3.89
CA SER A 18 -8.24 14.65 -2.76
C SER A 18 -7.17 13.58 -2.94
N PHE A 19 -6.97 13.07 -4.16
CA PHE A 19 -5.88 12.14 -4.46
C PHE A 19 -4.50 12.76 -4.17
N THR A 20 -4.31 14.02 -4.58
CA THR A 20 -3.07 14.76 -4.29
C THR A 20 -2.90 14.97 -2.78
N CYS A 21 -3.94 15.37 -2.05
CA CYS A 21 -3.87 15.54 -0.61
C CYS A 21 -3.54 14.23 0.12
N ALA A 22 -4.11 13.10 -0.31
CA ALA A 22 -3.87 11.78 0.28
C ALA A 22 -2.44 11.25 0.00
N THR A 23 -1.86 11.57 -1.16
CA THR A 23 -0.58 10.98 -1.61
C THR A 23 0.63 11.91 -1.54
N GLN A 24 0.42 13.23 -1.43
CA GLN A 24 1.49 14.24 -1.42
C GLN A 24 1.48 15.06 -0.13
N THR A 25 1.56 14.37 1.00
CA THR A 25 1.54 15.01 2.31
C THR A 25 2.90 15.61 2.70
N PRO A 26 2.90 16.62 3.61
CA PRO A 26 4.13 17.10 4.23
C PRO A 26 4.95 15.96 4.86
N PHE A 27 4.29 15.01 5.53
CA PHE A 27 4.95 13.85 6.14
C PHE A 27 5.80 13.08 5.13
N LEU A 28 5.23 12.72 3.97
CA LEU A 28 5.95 12.00 2.92
C LEU A 28 7.12 12.80 2.34
N ARG A 29 6.98 14.13 2.25
CA ARG A 29 8.08 15.01 1.82
C ARG A 29 9.23 15.03 2.84
N HIS A 30 8.93 15.10 4.13
CA HIS A 30 9.95 15.03 5.18
C HIS A 30 10.58 13.63 5.26
N ALA A 31 9.80 12.58 5.04
CA ALA A 31 10.28 11.19 4.95
C ALA A 31 11.32 11.02 3.84
N GLY A 32 11.00 11.47 2.61
CA GLY A 32 11.93 11.38 1.48
C GLY A 32 13.21 12.20 1.66
N ARG A 33 13.17 13.26 2.48
CA ARG A 33 14.32 14.11 2.81
C ARG A 33 15.11 13.65 4.04
N GLY A 34 14.64 12.66 4.79
CA GLY A 34 15.26 12.22 6.05
C GLY A 34 15.20 13.28 7.16
N THR A 35 14.21 14.18 7.12
CA THR A 35 14.05 15.28 8.09
C THR A 35 12.93 15.04 9.11
N LEU A 36 12.36 13.83 9.15
CA LEU A 36 11.31 13.49 10.10
C LEU A 36 11.87 13.30 11.52
N PRO A 37 11.28 13.94 12.54
CA PRO A 37 11.60 13.66 13.93
C PRO A 37 11.29 12.22 14.33
N LYS A 38 12.14 11.64 15.20
CA LYS A 38 12.00 10.23 15.64
C LYS A 38 10.68 9.96 16.37
N ASP A 39 10.18 10.91 17.15
CA ASP A 39 8.91 10.77 17.88
C ASP A 39 7.70 10.75 16.95
N VAL A 40 7.74 11.54 15.87
CA VAL A 40 6.71 11.54 14.82
C VAL A 40 6.74 10.21 14.08
N LEU A 41 7.93 9.75 13.68
CA LEU A 41 8.10 8.46 13.01
C LEU A 41 7.61 7.30 13.90
N ALA A 42 7.99 7.28 15.17
CA ALA A 42 7.58 6.21 16.09
C ALA A 42 6.06 6.15 16.29
N ARG A 43 5.40 7.32 16.37
CA ARG A 43 3.93 7.39 16.44
C ARG A 43 3.28 6.85 15.17
N TRP A 44 3.77 7.24 14.00
CA TRP A 44 3.29 6.71 12.74
C TRP A 44 3.48 5.21 12.63
N LEU A 45 4.66 4.67 12.99
CA LEU A 45 4.92 3.22 12.97
C LEU A 45 3.98 2.43 13.89
N ALA A 46 3.66 2.98 15.06
CA ALA A 46 2.70 2.35 15.97
C ALA A 46 1.29 2.30 15.35
N GLN A 47 0.86 3.38 14.69
CA GLN A 47 -0.41 3.46 13.97
C GLN A 47 -0.44 2.53 12.75
N ASP A 48 0.61 2.53 11.93
CA ASP A 48 0.74 1.70 10.73
C ASP A 48 0.71 0.21 11.08
N ARG A 49 1.32 -0.19 12.20
CA ARG A 49 1.24 -1.57 12.70
C ARG A 49 -0.20 -1.98 13.03
N LEU A 50 -1.00 -1.09 13.64
CA LEU A 50 -2.40 -1.37 13.94
C LEU A 50 -3.24 -1.44 12.66
N TYR A 51 -2.98 -0.52 11.73
CA TYR A 51 -3.62 -0.48 10.41
C TYR A 51 -3.38 -1.80 9.64
N ALA A 52 -2.12 -2.23 9.52
CA ALA A 52 -1.77 -3.48 8.83
C ALA A 52 -2.43 -4.71 9.48
N GLN A 53 -2.50 -4.79 10.81
CA GLN A 53 -3.17 -5.89 11.51
C GLN A 53 -4.67 -5.94 11.22
N ALA A 54 -5.34 -4.77 11.19
CA ALA A 54 -6.75 -4.68 10.83
C ALA A 54 -6.97 -5.07 9.36
N TYR A 55 -6.11 -4.59 8.46
CA TYR A 55 -6.17 -4.87 7.03
C TYR A 55 -6.04 -6.36 6.72
N VAL A 56 -5.06 -7.05 7.32
CA VAL A 56 -4.87 -8.49 7.13
C VAL A 56 -6.10 -9.29 7.59
N ARG A 57 -6.70 -8.92 8.73
CA ARG A 57 -7.92 -9.57 9.23
C ARG A 57 -9.12 -9.32 8.31
N PHE A 58 -9.26 -8.09 7.82
CA PHE A 58 -10.28 -7.72 6.86
C PHE A 58 -10.13 -8.54 5.57
N ALA A 59 -8.95 -8.55 4.96
CA ALA A 59 -8.66 -9.31 3.75
C ALA A 59 -8.90 -10.82 3.93
N ALA A 60 -8.44 -11.41 5.04
CA ALA A 60 -8.71 -12.82 5.36
C ALA A 60 -10.21 -13.11 5.49
N GLY A 61 -10.96 -12.19 6.10
CA GLY A 61 -12.42 -12.31 6.21
C GLY A 61 -13.14 -12.20 4.86
N TRP A 62 -12.59 -11.45 3.90
CA TRP A 62 -13.12 -11.38 2.53
C TRP A 62 -12.80 -12.64 1.74
N ILE A 63 -11.55 -13.12 1.79
CA ILE A 63 -11.14 -14.35 1.11
C ILE A 63 -12.01 -15.54 1.55
N GLY A 64 -12.38 -15.61 2.84
CA GLY A 64 -13.27 -16.66 3.34
C GLY A 64 -14.73 -16.59 2.85
N ARG A 65 -15.12 -15.52 2.14
CA ARG A 65 -16.49 -15.29 1.65
C ARG A 65 -16.61 -15.21 0.13
N VAL A 66 -15.50 -14.96 -0.57
CA VAL A 66 -15.50 -14.90 -2.02
C VAL A 66 -15.53 -16.32 -2.58
N GLU A 67 -16.55 -16.63 -3.37
CA GLU A 67 -16.55 -17.83 -4.20
C GLU A 67 -15.55 -17.61 -5.35
N MET A 68 -14.39 -18.25 -5.27
CA MET A 68 -13.39 -18.17 -6.32
C MET A 68 -13.90 -18.95 -7.55
N PRO A 69 -14.03 -18.32 -8.73
CA PRO A 69 -14.26 -19.06 -9.96
C PRO A 69 -13.03 -19.95 -10.19
N VAL A 70 -13.21 -21.26 -10.10
CA VAL A 70 -12.13 -22.24 -10.30
C VAL A 70 -11.80 -22.27 -11.80
N VAL A 71 -10.85 -21.43 -12.21
CA VAL A 71 -10.01 -21.71 -13.37
C VAL A 71 -8.57 -21.69 -12.89
N VAL A 72 -8.17 -22.81 -12.28
CA VAL A 72 -6.75 -23.11 -12.11
C VAL A 72 -6.27 -23.59 -13.46
N ASP A 73 -5.67 -22.71 -14.26
CA ASP A 73 -4.73 -23.21 -15.25
C ASP A 73 -3.47 -23.64 -14.49
N GLY A 74 -3.13 -24.92 -14.64
CA GLY A 74 -2.12 -25.61 -13.84
C GLY A 74 -0.71 -25.07 -14.09
N GLY A 75 -0.38 -23.95 -13.48
CA GLY A 75 0.92 -23.29 -13.57
C GLY A 75 1.62 -23.22 -12.22
N ARG A 76 2.54 -24.16 -11.99
CA ARG A 76 3.53 -24.20 -10.89
C ARG A 76 4.03 -22.79 -10.51
N GLY A 77 4.09 -22.46 -9.21
CA GLY A 77 4.91 -21.31 -8.79
C GLY A 77 4.79 -20.72 -7.40
N LEU A 78 3.97 -21.23 -6.48
CA LEU A 78 3.81 -20.59 -5.14
C LEU A 78 4.43 -21.37 -3.97
N GLU A 79 4.72 -22.67 -4.14
CA GLU A 79 5.32 -23.49 -3.07
C GLU A 79 6.84 -23.24 -2.90
N GLU A 80 7.54 -22.69 -3.90
CA GLU A 80 9.01 -22.65 -3.88
C GLU A 80 9.62 -21.38 -3.22
N ARG A 81 8.83 -20.32 -2.96
CA ARG A 81 9.36 -19.08 -2.33
C ARG A 81 9.27 -19.04 -0.80
N VAL A 82 8.60 -20.01 -0.16
CA VAL A 82 8.42 -20.02 1.31
C VAL A 82 9.60 -20.72 2.05
N ILE A 83 10.44 -21.50 1.35
CA ILE A 83 11.50 -22.33 1.97
C ILE A 83 12.91 -21.97 1.47
N SER A 84 13.15 -20.74 1.01
CA SER A 84 14.53 -20.29 0.73
C SER A 84 14.77 -18.84 1.14
N LYS A 85 14.89 -18.63 2.46
CA LYS A 85 15.65 -17.53 3.02
C LYS A 85 16.82 -18.12 3.81
N PRO A 86 18.01 -18.32 3.21
CA PRO A 86 19.19 -18.70 3.98
C PRO A 86 19.75 -17.46 4.68
N GLY A 87 19.98 -17.56 6.00
CA GLY A 87 20.85 -16.65 6.73
C GLY A 87 20.14 -15.59 7.59
N ALA A 88 19.48 -16.01 8.68
CA ALA A 88 19.31 -15.14 9.83
C ALA A 88 20.66 -15.04 10.57
N THR A 89 21.46 -14.03 10.24
CA THR A 89 22.69 -13.70 10.99
C THR A 89 22.36 -12.66 12.06
N GLN A 90 22.32 -13.14 13.30
CA GLN A 90 22.50 -12.51 14.62
C GLN A 90 21.83 -11.16 14.97
N PRO A 91 21.37 -10.99 16.24
CA PRO A 91 20.98 -9.68 16.75
C PRO A 91 22.21 -8.75 16.83
N PRO A 92 22.08 -7.44 16.58
CA PRO A 92 23.22 -6.54 16.65
C PRO A 92 23.69 -6.42 18.11
N SER A 93 24.94 -6.78 18.35
CA SER A 93 25.72 -6.27 19.47
C SER A 93 25.90 -4.75 19.28
N SER A 94 25.62 -3.98 20.33
CA SER A 94 25.76 -2.53 20.31
C SER A 94 27.21 -2.10 20.01
N PRO A 95 27.45 -1.16 19.07
CA PRO A 95 28.68 -0.38 19.02
C PRO A 95 28.47 1.02 19.63
N PRO A 96 29.56 1.73 20.00
CA PRO A 96 29.50 2.91 20.83
C PRO A 96 28.86 4.10 20.10
N ALA A 97 28.17 4.93 20.87
CA ALA A 97 27.56 6.16 20.39
C ALA A 97 28.62 7.22 20.06
N THR A 98 28.94 7.42 18.77
CA THR A 98 29.57 8.64 18.18
C THR A 98 29.65 8.41 16.64
N GLU A 99 29.30 9.28 15.68
CA GLU A 99 29.09 10.74 15.66
C GLU A 99 28.03 11.18 14.63
N ALA A 100 27.36 12.29 14.99
CA ALA A 100 27.03 13.47 14.20
C ALA A 100 27.05 13.41 12.64
N GLY A 101 25.88 13.52 12.01
CA GLY A 101 25.71 13.83 10.57
C GLY A 101 24.65 13.02 9.82
N GLY A 102 23.92 12.13 10.50
CA GLY A 102 22.91 11.24 9.92
C GLY A 102 21.48 11.78 10.03
N GLU A 103 20.66 11.42 9.04
CA GLU A 103 19.22 11.74 8.92
C GLU A 103 18.47 11.66 10.27
N ALA A 104 17.46 12.53 10.44
CA ALA A 104 16.78 12.73 11.72
C ALA A 104 16.10 11.44 12.25
N ASP A 105 15.70 10.54 11.35
CA ASP A 105 15.09 9.26 11.63
C ASP A 105 16.09 8.08 11.71
N GLY A 106 17.39 8.32 11.53
CA GLY A 106 18.41 7.27 11.43
C GLY A 106 18.38 6.49 10.09
N GLY A 107 17.62 6.98 9.10
CA GLY A 107 17.49 6.38 7.78
C GLY A 107 16.51 5.21 7.71
N ALA A 108 15.68 4.97 8.73
CA ALA A 108 14.73 3.87 8.75
C ALA A 108 13.78 3.92 7.55
N LEU A 109 13.24 5.10 7.22
CA LEU A 109 12.31 5.23 6.11
C LEU A 109 13.00 5.03 4.75
N ARG A 110 14.15 5.67 4.53
CA ARG A 110 14.85 5.62 3.24
C ARG A 110 15.53 4.29 2.96
N LYS A 111 15.95 3.56 3.99
CA LYS A 111 16.66 2.27 3.83
C LYS A 111 15.71 1.09 3.78
N GLU A 112 14.63 1.11 4.56
CA GLU A 112 13.76 -0.06 4.72
C GLU A 112 12.39 0.16 4.09
N PHE A 113 11.71 1.27 4.36
CA PHE A 113 10.30 1.43 3.96
C PHE A 113 10.13 1.83 2.50
N ILE A 114 10.78 2.91 2.08
CA ILE A 114 10.63 3.45 0.72
C ILE A 114 10.99 2.39 -0.34
N PRO A 115 12.14 1.69 -0.28
CA PRO A 115 12.47 0.67 -1.28
C PRO A 115 11.46 -0.48 -1.33
N ASN A 116 10.87 -0.87 -0.20
CA ASN A 116 9.88 -1.94 -0.15
C ASN A 116 8.54 -1.55 -0.78
N TRP A 117 8.12 -0.28 -0.66
CA TRP A 117 6.85 0.21 -1.19
C TRP A 117 6.95 0.88 -2.56
N THR A 118 8.16 1.16 -3.06
CA THR A 118 8.37 1.72 -4.40
C THR A 118 9.17 0.80 -5.32
N GLY A 119 9.49 -0.42 -4.88
CA GLY A 119 10.23 -1.39 -5.67
C GLY A 119 9.38 -2.08 -6.74
N ASP A 120 10.03 -2.61 -7.78
CA ASP A 120 9.37 -3.25 -8.93
C ASP A 120 8.43 -4.39 -8.53
N GLU A 121 8.81 -5.19 -7.52
CA GLU A 121 7.96 -6.28 -7.02
C GLU A 121 6.62 -5.74 -6.45
N PHE A 122 6.66 -4.61 -5.76
CA PHE A 122 5.46 -4.00 -5.21
C PHE A 122 4.59 -3.36 -6.29
N VAL A 123 5.21 -2.75 -7.32
CA VAL A 123 4.49 -2.24 -8.49
C VAL A 123 3.74 -3.37 -9.18
N VAL A 124 4.42 -4.48 -9.49
CA VAL A 124 3.80 -5.67 -10.12
C VAL A 124 2.68 -6.25 -9.24
N PHE A 125 2.82 -6.19 -7.91
CA PHE A 125 1.76 -6.61 -7.01
C PHE A 125 0.51 -5.71 -7.12
N VAL A 126 0.66 -4.39 -7.17
CA VAL A 126 -0.45 -3.43 -7.33
C VAL A 126 -1.10 -3.58 -8.72
N GLU A 127 -0.31 -3.77 -9.78
CA GLU A 127 -0.82 -4.02 -11.13
C GLU A 127 -1.72 -5.27 -11.19
N LYS A 128 -1.39 -6.32 -10.43
CA LYS A 128 -2.25 -7.52 -10.32
C LYS A 128 -3.57 -7.23 -9.62
N ILE A 129 -3.58 -6.35 -8.61
CA ILE A 129 -4.82 -5.92 -7.95
C ILE A 129 -5.68 -5.13 -8.94
N GLU A 130 -5.09 -4.21 -9.70
CA GLU A 130 -5.78 -3.47 -10.75
C GLU A 130 -6.40 -4.41 -11.79
N ALA A 131 -5.61 -5.37 -12.31
CA ALA A 131 -6.10 -6.34 -13.28
C ALA A 131 -7.29 -7.14 -12.74
N LEU A 132 -7.23 -7.59 -11.49
CA LEU A 132 -8.32 -8.32 -10.84
C LEU A 132 -9.59 -7.46 -10.71
N VAL A 133 -9.46 -6.19 -10.29
CA VAL A 133 -10.58 -5.25 -10.19
C VAL A 133 -11.24 -5.06 -11.56
N GLU A 134 -10.45 -4.91 -12.62
CA GLU A 134 -10.95 -4.77 -14.00
C GLU A 134 -11.63 -6.04 -14.51
N GLU A 135 -11.11 -7.21 -14.19
CA GLU A 135 -11.73 -8.50 -14.54
C GLU A 135 -13.09 -8.65 -13.86
N VAL A 136 -13.16 -8.37 -12.55
CA VAL A 136 -14.42 -8.41 -11.79
C VAL A 136 -15.42 -7.40 -12.34
N TRP A 137 -14.98 -6.18 -12.65
CA TRP A 137 -15.83 -5.14 -13.24
C TRP A 137 -16.39 -5.55 -14.61
N LYS A 138 -15.55 -6.07 -15.51
CA LYS A 138 -15.99 -6.53 -16.84
C LYS A 138 -16.89 -7.77 -16.78
N GLY A 139 -16.67 -8.63 -15.79
CA GLY A 139 -17.48 -9.83 -15.57
C GLY A 139 -18.81 -9.56 -14.85
N SER A 140 -18.99 -8.37 -14.28
CA SER A 140 -20.22 -7.99 -13.58
C SER A 140 -21.37 -7.82 -14.56
N ARG A 141 -22.57 -8.28 -14.17
CA ARG A 141 -23.77 -8.08 -14.99
C ARG A 141 -24.15 -6.61 -14.99
N GLU A 142 -24.71 -6.14 -16.11
CA GLU A 142 -25.18 -4.76 -16.21
C GLU A 142 -26.20 -4.45 -15.07
N GLY A 143 -25.91 -3.41 -14.28
CA GLY A 143 -26.71 -3.01 -13.13
C GLY A 143 -26.50 -3.81 -11.84
N GLU A 144 -25.58 -4.79 -11.81
CA GLU A 144 -25.23 -5.54 -10.60
C GLU A 144 -24.41 -4.70 -9.61
N VAL A 145 -23.47 -3.91 -10.14
CA VAL A 145 -22.64 -3.00 -9.35
C VAL A 145 -22.84 -1.58 -9.87
N ASP A 146 -23.37 -0.71 -9.01
CA ASP A 146 -23.51 0.71 -9.30
C ASP A 146 -22.15 1.41 -9.20
N VAL A 147 -21.70 2.03 -10.31
CA VAL A 147 -20.47 2.81 -10.34
C VAL A 147 -20.47 3.93 -9.31
N GLY A 148 -21.63 4.53 -9.00
CA GLY A 148 -21.78 5.56 -7.97
C GLY A 148 -21.42 5.08 -6.57
N VAL A 149 -21.64 3.79 -6.28
CA VAL A 149 -21.23 3.15 -5.02
C VAL A 149 -19.71 3.02 -4.97
N LEU A 150 -19.08 2.57 -6.06
CA LEU A 150 -17.61 2.45 -6.15
C LEU A 150 -16.93 3.82 -6.03
N GLU A 151 -17.48 4.83 -6.68
CA GLU A 151 -17.06 6.22 -6.54
C GLU A 151 -17.17 6.72 -5.10
N GLY A 152 -18.25 6.34 -4.40
CA GLY A 152 -18.44 6.64 -2.97
C GLY A 152 -17.35 6.03 -2.12
N VAL A 153 -17.10 4.73 -2.27
CA VAL A 153 -16.05 4.00 -1.57
C VAL A 153 -14.68 4.61 -1.84
N TRP A 154 -14.37 4.93 -3.09
CA TRP A 154 -13.11 5.56 -3.47
C TRP A 154 -12.89 6.91 -2.77
N ARG A 155 -13.91 7.78 -2.74
CA ARG A 155 -13.84 9.06 -2.02
C ARG A 155 -13.63 8.88 -0.53
N ASP A 156 -14.25 7.87 0.07
CA ASP A 156 -14.07 7.57 1.50
C ASP A 156 -12.66 7.06 1.79
N VAL A 157 -12.09 6.22 0.93
CA VAL A 157 -10.68 5.79 1.02
C VAL A 157 -9.76 7.01 0.96
N LEU A 158 -9.92 7.90 -0.02
CA LEU A 158 -9.09 9.11 -0.13
C LEU A 158 -9.18 10.00 1.11
N ARG A 159 -10.38 10.14 1.69
CA ARG A 159 -10.58 10.92 2.93
C ARG A 159 -9.85 10.29 4.11
N VAL A 160 -9.92 8.96 4.26
CA VAL A 160 -9.25 8.25 5.36
C VAL A 160 -7.73 8.32 5.19
N GLU A 161 -7.23 8.13 3.97
CA GLU A 161 -5.80 8.20 3.64
C GLU A 161 -5.23 9.61 3.85
N GLU A 162 -5.98 10.66 3.49
CA GLU A 162 -5.59 12.05 3.80
C GLU A 162 -5.44 12.27 5.31
N GLY A 163 -6.37 11.73 6.11
CA GLY A 163 -6.35 11.83 7.57
C GLY A 163 -5.39 10.86 8.28
N PHE A 164 -4.81 9.89 7.56
CA PHE A 164 -3.93 8.88 8.13
C PHE A 164 -2.56 9.45 8.51
N TRP A 165 -2.06 10.41 7.73
CA TRP A 165 -0.72 10.96 7.89
C TRP A 165 -0.61 11.92 9.09
N PRO A 166 0.44 11.81 9.93
CA PRO A 166 0.66 12.77 10.99
C PRO A 166 0.86 14.20 10.46
N ILE A 167 0.29 15.17 11.16
CA ILE A 167 0.53 16.58 10.90
C ILE A 167 1.97 16.90 11.26
N VAL A 168 2.74 17.36 10.27
CA VAL A 168 4.10 17.86 10.43
C VAL A 168 4.19 19.25 9.82
N ASN A 169 4.87 20.17 10.52
CA ASN A 169 5.11 21.55 10.09
C ASN A 169 6.53 21.70 9.55
#